data_AF-A0A925DP32-F1
#
_entry.id   AF-A0A925DP32-F1
#
_cell.length_a   1.000
_cell.length_b   1.000
_cell.length_c   1.000
_cell.angle_alpha   90.00
_cell.angle_beta   90.00
_cell.angle_gamma   90.00
#
_symmetry.space_group_name_H-M   'P 1'
#
loop_
_entity.id
_entity.type
_entity.pdbx_description
1 polymer ?
#
loop_
_entity_poly.entity_id
_entity_poly.type
_entity_poly.pdbx_seq_one_letter_code
_entity_poly.pdbx_strand_id
1 'polypeptide(L)'
;YDKEVISAHKSDEYKETFFQSLNLGVFGADLGYVSMYNLGAEQLKYLSQAQKLSDALGISNAFDTQTMKRINDNIKIKDSLLVLVSVAYKSSDAFLKKNQRNEVSSLILIGGWIESLNFAAQVNKTKGNEELKMRIAYQKQAINSIVELLKKFEKFKEQSEFAALRDNLTGLQKTYDEIKFTYVYEKPETDALNKVTTLNSRTDVSVTDAQITQITEKVKALREWCINGEKSK
;
A
#
# COMPACT_ATOMS: atom_id res chain seq x y z
N TYR A 1 1.06 -2.12 19.54
CA TYR A 1 0.64 -0.88 18.86
C TYR A 1 1.78 0.09 19.00
N ASP A 2 2.32 0.55 17.89
CA ASP A 2 3.41 1.52 17.85
C ASP A 2 2.94 2.72 17.01
N LYS A 3 2.85 3.88 17.66
CA LYS A 3 2.37 5.12 17.05
C LYS A 3 3.40 5.75 16.11
N GLU A 4 4.66 5.35 16.19
CA GLU A 4 5.71 5.87 15.29
C GLU A 4 5.62 5.25 13.89
N VAL A 5 4.88 4.15 13.77
CA VAL A 5 4.73 3.40 12.52
C VAL A 5 3.67 4.00 11.60
N ILE A 6 2.69 4.74 12.14
CA ILE A 6 1.57 5.37 11.41
C ILE A 6 1.88 6.82 11.01
N SER A 7 1.20 7.36 9.99
CA SER A 7 1.52 8.71 9.48
C SER A 7 0.93 9.83 10.35
N ALA A 8 1.65 10.96 10.47
CA ALA A 8 1.21 12.13 11.21
C ALA A 8 0.10 12.90 10.46
N HIS A 9 -0.95 13.28 11.20
CA HIS A 9 -2.28 13.61 10.68
C HIS A 9 -2.42 15.01 10.07
N LYS A 10 -2.20 15.23 8.76
CA LYS A 10 -2.63 16.49 8.12
C LYS A 10 -2.99 16.36 6.64
N SER A 11 -4.21 15.92 6.34
CA SER A 11 -4.80 15.94 4.98
C SER A 11 -4.84 17.35 4.39
N ASP A 12 -4.97 18.38 5.25
CA ASP A 12 -5.15 19.77 4.84
C ASP A 12 -3.85 20.42 4.30
N GLU A 13 -2.70 19.72 4.40
CA GLU A 13 -1.41 20.20 3.87
C GLU A 13 -1.19 19.85 2.39
N TYR A 14 -1.95 18.90 1.81
CA TYR A 14 -1.76 18.45 0.42
C TYR A 14 -2.63 19.23 -0.56
N LYS A 15 -2.01 20.08 -1.38
CA LYS A 15 -2.71 20.89 -2.40
C LYS A 15 -2.79 20.21 -3.76
N GLU A 16 -1.79 19.41 -4.10
CA GLU A 16 -1.73 18.77 -5.41
C GLU A 16 -2.46 17.42 -5.43
N THR A 17 -3.22 17.19 -6.50
CA THR A 17 -3.90 15.90 -6.75
C THR A 17 -2.94 14.71 -6.65
N PHE A 18 -1.68 14.90 -7.04
CA PHE A 18 -0.64 13.89 -6.93
C PHE A 18 -0.44 13.43 -5.47
N PHE A 19 -0.09 14.35 -4.58
CA PHE A 19 0.15 14.04 -3.17
C PHE A 19 -1.13 13.67 -2.42
N GLN A 20 -2.27 14.24 -2.79
CA GLN A 20 -3.57 13.81 -2.26
C GLN A 20 -3.86 12.34 -2.58
N SER A 21 -3.56 11.92 -3.81
CA SER A 21 -3.77 10.53 -4.24
C SER A 21 -2.86 9.56 -3.49
N LEU A 22 -1.55 9.85 -3.43
CA LEU A 22 -0.60 9.03 -2.67
C LEU A 22 -1.00 8.92 -1.20
N ASN A 23 -1.31 10.06 -0.56
CA ASN A 23 -1.62 10.08 0.87
C ASN A 23 -2.98 9.48 1.20
N LEU A 24 -3.96 9.47 0.29
CA LEU A 24 -5.17 8.70 0.49
C LEU A 24 -4.85 7.21 0.62
N GLY A 25 -3.92 6.69 -0.20
CA GLY A 25 -3.39 5.34 -0.07
C GLY A 25 -2.73 5.08 1.29
N VAL A 26 -1.86 5.98 1.72
CA VAL A 26 -1.16 5.92 3.01
C VAL A 26 -2.16 5.87 4.17
N PHE A 27 -3.12 6.80 4.21
CA PHE A 27 -4.15 6.82 5.25
C PHE A 27 -5.06 5.59 5.21
N GLY A 28 -5.25 4.97 4.04
CA GLY A 28 -5.94 3.69 3.92
C GLY A 28 -5.25 2.55 4.62
N ALA A 29 -3.93 2.44 4.42
CA ALA A 29 -3.12 1.45 5.10
C ALA A 29 -3.11 1.70 6.62
N ASP A 30 -2.92 2.96 7.05
CA ASP A 30 -3.01 3.36 8.45
C ASP A 30 -4.36 2.99 9.08
N LEU A 31 -5.47 3.29 8.38
CA LEU A 31 -6.80 2.93 8.86
C LEU A 31 -6.94 1.41 9.01
N GLY A 32 -6.44 0.62 8.05
CA GLY A 32 -6.40 -0.83 8.16
C GLY A 32 -5.61 -1.31 9.38
N TYR A 33 -4.41 -0.76 9.60
CA TYR A 33 -3.56 -1.08 10.74
C TYR A 33 -4.22 -0.72 12.08
N VAL A 34 -4.70 0.51 12.24
CA VAL A 34 -5.36 0.97 13.47
C VAL A 34 -6.65 0.18 13.73
N SER A 35 -7.40 -0.20 12.68
CA SER A 35 -8.56 -1.08 12.78
C SER A 35 -8.20 -2.45 13.37
N MET A 36 -7.04 -3.01 13.02
CA MET A 36 -6.58 -4.29 13.56
C MET A 36 -6.28 -4.27 15.06
N TYR A 37 -5.96 -3.10 15.64
CA TYR A 37 -5.63 -2.91 17.07
C TYR A 37 -6.78 -2.33 17.91
N ASN A 38 -7.97 -2.12 17.33
CA ASN A 38 -9.19 -1.68 18.02
C ASN A 38 -9.06 -0.37 18.83
N LEU A 39 -8.34 0.60 18.31
CA LEU A 39 -8.02 1.88 18.96
C LEU A 39 -9.13 2.95 18.85
N GLY A 40 -10.41 2.57 19.01
CA GLY A 40 -11.64 3.25 18.52
C GLY A 40 -11.57 4.73 18.08
N ALA A 41 -11.12 5.63 18.96
CA ALA A 41 -11.05 7.08 18.68
C ALA A 41 -9.97 7.46 17.64
N GLU A 42 -8.90 6.68 17.51
CA GLU A 42 -7.83 6.89 16.55
C GLU A 42 -8.28 6.49 15.13
N GLN A 43 -9.10 5.44 14.97
CA GLN A 43 -9.67 5.08 13.66
C GLN A 43 -10.55 6.19 13.09
N LEU A 44 -11.36 6.84 13.93
CA LEU A 44 -12.22 7.94 13.49
C LEU A 44 -11.41 9.10 12.91
N LYS A 45 -10.22 9.37 13.46
CA LYS A 45 -9.32 10.38 12.92
C LYS A 45 -8.82 9.98 11.53
N TYR A 46 -8.31 8.77 11.37
CA TYR A 46 -7.83 8.27 10.07
C TYR A 46 -8.93 8.21 9.02
N LEU A 47 -10.12 7.77 9.41
CA LEU A 47 -11.29 7.75 8.55
C LEU A 47 -11.68 9.17 8.09
N SER A 48 -11.67 10.15 9.01
CA SER A 48 -11.94 11.55 8.67
C SER A 48 -10.91 12.13 7.71
N GLN A 49 -9.61 11.82 7.87
CA GLN A 49 -8.57 12.26 6.93
C GLN A 49 -8.75 11.62 5.54
N ALA A 50 -9.05 10.31 5.49
CA ALA A 50 -9.33 9.61 4.24
C ALA A 50 -10.56 10.18 3.53
N GLN A 51 -11.61 10.55 4.27
CA GLN A 51 -12.80 11.21 3.73
C GLN A 51 -12.45 12.58 3.11
N LYS A 52 -11.72 13.43 3.83
CA LYS A 52 -11.29 14.75 3.32
C LYS A 52 -10.50 14.65 2.01
N LEU A 53 -9.56 13.70 1.93
CA LEU A 53 -8.81 13.48 0.70
C LEU A 53 -9.69 12.90 -0.41
N SER A 54 -10.62 12.03 -0.07
CA SER A 54 -11.60 11.50 -1.02
C SER A 54 -12.48 12.62 -1.60
N ASP A 55 -12.84 13.60 -0.78
CA ASP A 55 -13.57 14.80 -1.20
C ASP A 55 -12.73 15.67 -2.14
N ALA A 56 -11.48 15.96 -1.75
CA ALA A 56 -10.55 16.71 -2.60
C ALA A 56 -10.30 16.03 -3.96
N LEU A 57 -10.30 14.69 -3.97
CA LEU A 57 -10.14 13.89 -5.18
C LEU A 57 -11.44 13.67 -5.96
N GLY A 58 -12.60 14.13 -5.46
CA GLY A 58 -13.91 13.97 -6.12
C GLY A 58 -14.41 12.52 -6.16
N ILE A 59 -14.05 11.71 -5.16
CA ILE A 59 -14.45 10.31 -5.00
C ILE A 59 -15.25 10.06 -3.70
N SER A 60 -15.81 11.12 -3.14
CA SER A 60 -16.63 11.17 -1.91
C SER A 60 -17.71 10.10 -1.84
N ASN A 61 -18.29 9.73 -2.99
CA ASN A 61 -19.38 8.75 -3.06
C ASN A 61 -18.98 7.36 -2.51
N ALA A 62 -17.69 7.03 -2.48
CA ALA A 62 -17.21 5.81 -1.85
C ALA A 62 -17.18 5.88 -0.31
N PHE A 63 -17.23 7.07 0.25
CA PHE A 63 -17.28 7.38 1.69
C PHE A 63 -18.52 8.20 2.02
N ASP A 64 -19.64 7.91 1.35
CA ASP A 64 -20.89 8.62 1.55
C ASP A 64 -21.42 8.48 2.99
N THR A 65 -22.41 9.32 3.34
CA THR A 65 -23.00 9.33 4.69
C THR A 65 -23.48 7.96 5.14
N GLN A 66 -24.01 7.15 4.22
CA GLN A 66 -24.49 5.79 4.54
C GLN A 66 -23.34 4.84 4.86
N THR A 67 -22.26 4.87 4.09
CA THR A 67 -21.05 4.08 4.31
C THR A 67 -20.38 4.49 5.62
N MET A 68 -20.27 5.79 5.87
CA MET A 68 -19.72 6.34 7.12
C MET A 68 -20.55 5.94 8.34
N LYS A 69 -21.89 5.93 8.20
CA LYS A 69 -22.77 5.43 9.26
C LYS A 69 -22.50 3.96 9.55
N ARG A 70 -22.41 3.11 8.52
CA ARG A 70 -22.09 1.68 8.70
C ARG A 70 -20.73 1.47 9.36
N ILE A 71 -19.73 2.28 9.00
CA ILE A 71 -18.41 2.24 9.62
C ILE A 71 -18.50 2.60 11.11
N ASN A 72 -19.20 3.69 11.46
CA ASN A 72 -19.40 4.10 12.85
C ASN A 72 -20.14 3.03 13.67
N ASP A 73 -21.21 2.45 13.12
CA ASP A 73 -22.01 1.42 13.79
C ASP A 73 -21.20 0.13 14.04
N ASN A 74 -20.16 -0.12 13.25
CA ASN A 74 -19.32 -1.32 13.32
C ASN A 74 -17.89 -1.04 13.81
N ILE A 75 -17.60 0.16 14.31
CA ILE A 75 -16.21 0.58 14.57
C ILE A 75 -15.47 -0.25 15.63
N LYS A 76 -16.22 -0.93 16.50
CA LYS A 76 -15.69 -1.84 17.53
C LYS A 76 -15.51 -3.28 17.03
N ILE A 77 -15.98 -3.60 15.83
CA ILE A 77 -15.95 -4.92 15.22
C ILE A 77 -14.88 -4.93 14.13
N LYS A 78 -13.68 -5.40 14.50
CA LYS A 78 -12.49 -5.41 13.64
C LYS A 78 -12.75 -5.94 12.22
N ASP A 79 -13.38 -7.11 12.11
CA ASP A 79 -13.57 -7.76 10.82
C ASP A 79 -14.59 -7.01 9.95
N SER A 80 -15.69 -6.55 10.56
CA SER A 80 -16.68 -5.72 9.87
C SER A 80 -16.07 -4.42 9.35
N LEU A 81 -15.23 -3.78 10.16
CA LEU A 81 -14.58 -2.52 9.78
C LEU A 81 -13.61 -2.73 8.61
N LEU A 82 -12.79 -3.78 8.65
CA LEU A 82 -11.85 -4.10 7.57
C LEU A 82 -12.57 -4.36 6.24
N VAL A 83 -13.71 -5.08 6.29
CA VAL A 83 -14.56 -5.33 5.12
C VAL A 83 -15.13 -4.03 4.57
N LEU A 84 -15.69 -3.17 5.43
CA LEU A 84 -16.30 -1.90 5.01
C LEU A 84 -15.27 -0.96 4.37
N VAL A 85 -14.09 -0.84 4.97
CA VAL A 85 -12.97 -0.04 4.40
C VAL A 85 -12.54 -0.61 3.05
N SER A 86 -12.41 -1.93 2.95
CA SER A 86 -12.05 -2.59 1.68
C SER A 86 -13.07 -2.36 0.57
N VAL A 87 -14.36 -2.34 0.91
CA VAL A 87 -15.45 -2.03 -0.03
C VAL A 87 -15.36 -0.58 -0.51
N ALA A 88 -15.13 0.37 0.39
CA ALA A 88 -14.94 1.77 0.03
C ALA A 88 -13.75 1.95 -0.94
N TYR A 89 -12.60 1.34 -0.65
CA TYR A 89 -11.43 1.39 -1.53
C TYR A 89 -11.70 0.82 -2.93
N LYS A 90 -12.35 -0.35 -3.01
CA LYS A 90 -12.70 -0.97 -4.29
C LYS A 90 -13.67 -0.11 -5.10
N SER A 91 -14.65 0.50 -4.43
CA SER A 91 -15.61 1.41 -5.07
C SER A 91 -14.93 2.66 -5.61
N SER A 92 -14.02 3.28 -4.83
CA SER A 92 -13.20 4.41 -5.28
C SER A 92 -12.36 4.06 -6.50
N ASP A 93 -11.66 2.92 -6.47
CA ASP A 93 -10.83 2.45 -7.58
C ASP A 93 -11.66 2.21 -8.85
N ALA A 94 -12.80 1.53 -8.73
CA ALA A 94 -13.71 1.27 -9.84
C ALA A 94 -14.26 2.58 -10.44
N PHE A 95 -14.62 3.54 -9.58
CA PHE A 95 -15.09 4.85 -10.02
C PHE A 95 -14.00 5.62 -10.79
N LEU A 96 -12.77 5.68 -10.26
CA LEU A 96 -11.66 6.38 -10.92
C LEU A 96 -11.32 5.76 -12.27
N LYS A 97 -11.26 4.42 -12.35
CA LYS A 97 -11.00 3.69 -13.60
C LYS A 97 -12.10 3.92 -14.64
N LYS A 98 -13.37 3.85 -14.22
CA LYS A 98 -14.52 4.12 -15.10
C LYS A 98 -14.49 5.54 -15.66
N ASN A 99 -13.99 6.50 -14.89
CA ASN A 99 -13.84 7.90 -15.30
C ASN A 99 -12.45 8.20 -15.91
N GLN A 100 -11.70 7.19 -16.35
CA GLN A 100 -10.39 7.31 -17.01
C GLN A 100 -9.29 8.01 -16.18
N ARG A 101 -9.48 8.12 -14.86
CA ARG A 101 -8.51 8.68 -13.90
C ARG A 101 -7.58 7.59 -13.37
N ASN A 102 -6.97 6.84 -14.29
CA ASN A 102 -6.12 5.69 -13.97
C ASN A 102 -4.86 6.11 -13.19
N GLU A 103 -4.34 7.32 -13.42
CA GLU A 103 -3.21 7.85 -12.66
C GLU A 103 -3.54 8.01 -11.17
N VAL A 104 -4.71 8.57 -10.84
CA VAL A 104 -5.14 8.81 -9.46
C VAL A 104 -5.31 7.47 -8.73
N SER A 105 -5.99 6.51 -9.36
CA SER A 105 -6.15 5.15 -8.83
C SER A 105 -4.80 4.47 -8.59
N SER A 106 -3.85 4.63 -9.51
CA SER A 106 -2.51 4.05 -9.39
C SER A 106 -1.71 4.68 -8.26
N LEU A 107 -1.77 6.01 -8.09
CA LEU A 107 -1.12 6.70 -6.99
C LEU A 107 -1.68 6.28 -5.62
N ILE A 108 -3.00 6.13 -5.50
CA ILE A 108 -3.63 5.60 -4.28
C ILE A 108 -3.10 4.20 -3.96
N LEU A 109 -3.03 3.33 -4.97
CA LEU A 109 -2.50 1.97 -4.81
C LEU A 109 -1.03 1.99 -4.35
N ILE A 110 -0.20 2.82 -4.98
CA ILE A 110 1.22 2.95 -4.66
C ILE A 110 1.42 3.47 -3.24
N GLY A 111 0.68 4.50 -2.83
CA GLY A 111 0.77 5.04 -1.47
C GLY A 111 0.39 4.01 -0.40
N GLY A 112 -0.68 3.23 -0.63
CA GLY A 112 -1.07 2.15 0.27
C GLY A 112 -0.04 1.01 0.33
N TRP A 113 0.59 0.68 -0.80
CA TRP A 113 1.66 -0.30 -0.85
C TRP A 113 2.92 0.16 -0.09
N ILE A 114 3.34 1.42 -0.26
CA ILE A 114 4.48 2.00 0.46
C ILE A 114 4.26 1.92 1.97
N GLU A 115 3.09 2.34 2.46
CA GLU A 115 2.80 2.33 3.89
C GLU A 115 2.70 0.90 4.45
N SER A 116 2.03 0.00 3.73
CA SER A 116 1.93 -1.41 4.13
C SER A 116 3.30 -2.10 4.20
N LEU A 117 4.19 -1.80 3.24
CA LEU A 117 5.56 -2.30 3.24
C LEU A 117 6.38 -1.69 4.39
N ASN A 118 6.19 -0.40 4.68
CA ASN A 118 6.80 0.23 5.86
C ASN A 118 6.37 -0.49 7.15
N PHE A 119 5.09 -0.83 7.31
CA PHE A 119 4.64 -1.60 8.48
C PHE A 119 5.37 -2.93 8.62
N ALA A 120 5.43 -3.72 7.54
CA ALA A 120 6.13 -5.00 7.56
C ALA A 120 7.62 -4.81 7.92
N ALA A 121 8.27 -3.81 7.33
CA ALA A 121 9.67 -3.51 7.57
C ALA A 121 9.96 -3.05 9.02
N GLN A 122 9.15 -2.14 9.58
CA GLN A 122 9.30 -1.68 10.97
C GLN A 122 9.01 -2.81 11.98
N VAL A 123 7.97 -3.62 11.72
CA VAL A 123 7.69 -4.79 12.55
C VAL A 123 8.85 -5.79 12.48
N ASN A 124 9.50 -5.96 11.33
CA ASN A 124 10.65 -6.85 11.21
C ASN A 124 11.85 -6.39 12.05
N LYS A 125 12.05 -5.08 12.25
CA LYS A 125 13.11 -4.57 13.13
C LYS A 125 12.91 -4.94 14.61
N THR A 126 11.67 -5.06 15.06
CA THR A 126 11.33 -5.25 16.48
C THR A 126 10.89 -6.67 16.81
N LYS A 127 10.25 -7.36 15.86
CA LYS A 127 9.64 -8.69 15.99
C LYS A 127 9.94 -9.58 14.77
N GLY A 128 11.10 -9.38 14.15
CA GLY A 128 11.50 -10.09 12.95
C GLY A 128 11.51 -11.60 13.12
N ASN A 129 11.11 -12.30 12.07
CA ASN A 129 11.24 -13.75 11.92
C ASN A 129 11.41 -14.07 10.43
N GLU A 130 11.78 -15.33 10.12
CA GLU A 130 12.00 -15.74 8.72
C GLU A 130 10.77 -15.55 7.85
N GLU A 131 9.56 -15.85 8.34
CA GLU A 131 8.34 -15.67 7.57
C GLU A 131 8.13 -14.20 7.16
N LEU A 132 8.35 -13.26 8.07
CA LEU A 132 8.19 -11.84 7.81
C LEU A 132 9.29 -11.31 6.87
N LYS A 133 10.54 -11.74 7.05
CA LYS A 133 11.64 -11.43 6.12
C LYS A 133 11.30 -11.91 4.70
N MET A 134 10.78 -13.12 4.59
CA MET A 134 10.34 -13.67 3.31
C MET A 134 9.17 -12.88 2.71
N ARG A 135 8.16 -12.51 3.50
CA ARG A 135 7.04 -11.67 3.04
C ARG A 135 7.51 -10.31 2.50
N ILE A 136 8.51 -9.70 3.13
CA ILE A 136 9.15 -8.47 2.63
C ILE A 136 9.87 -8.77 1.31
N ALA A 137 10.70 -9.81 1.24
CA ALA A 137 11.43 -10.18 0.03
C ALA A 137 10.50 -10.44 -1.16
N TYR A 138 9.36 -11.12 -0.94
CA TYR A 138 8.35 -11.39 -1.98
C TYR A 138 7.73 -10.12 -2.60
N GLN A 139 7.86 -8.95 -1.96
CA GLN A 139 7.43 -7.69 -2.55
C GLN A 139 8.23 -7.28 -3.80
N LYS A 140 9.32 -8.00 -4.15
CA LYS A 140 10.00 -7.89 -5.45
C LYS A 140 9.02 -7.92 -6.64
N GLN A 141 8.01 -8.78 -6.61
CA GLN A 141 7.02 -8.87 -7.67
C GLN A 141 6.12 -7.63 -7.75
N ALA A 142 5.73 -7.11 -6.58
CA ALA A 142 4.88 -5.92 -6.47
C ALA A 142 5.62 -4.67 -6.97
N ILE A 143 6.87 -4.45 -6.54
CA ILE A 143 7.65 -3.28 -6.98
C ILE A 143 7.92 -3.32 -8.49
N ASN A 144 8.19 -4.50 -9.07
CA ASN A 144 8.34 -4.65 -10.52
C ASN A 144 7.06 -4.25 -11.27
N SER A 145 5.91 -4.69 -10.78
CA SER A 145 4.61 -4.35 -11.35
C SER A 145 4.29 -2.85 -11.21
N ILE A 146 4.65 -2.25 -10.08
CA ILE A 146 4.45 -0.82 -9.80
C ILE A 146 5.31 0.05 -10.72
N VAL A 147 6.60 -0.28 -10.87
CA VAL A 147 7.49 0.47 -11.78
C VAL A 147 6.99 0.36 -13.21
N GLU A 148 6.54 -0.82 -13.64
CA GLU A 148 5.97 -1.02 -14.98
C GLU A 148 4.65 -0.25 -15.17
N LEU A 149 3.80 -0.21 -14.14
CA LEU A 149 2.58 0.60 -14.14
C LEU A 149 2.89 2.08 -14.33
N LEU A 150 3.91 2.61 -13.65
CA LEU A 150 4.30 4.02 -13.76
C LEU A 150 4.82 4.41 -15.15
N LYS A 151 5.38 3.47 -15.92
CA LYS A 151 5.78 3.74 -17.32
C LYS A 151 4.58 4.05 -18.21
N LYS A 152 3.38 3.57 -17.88
CA LYS A 152 2.15 3.83 -18.66
C LYS A 152 1.65 5.26 -18.54
N PHE A 153 2.21 6.06 -17.62
CA PHE A 153 1.82 7.46 -17.38
C PHE A 153 2.80 8.46 -18.01
N GLU A 154 3.22 8.22 -19.26
CA GLU A 154 4.17 9.08 -19.97
C GLU A 154 3.77 10.55 -20.02
N LYS A 155 2.46 10.85 -20.09
CA LYS A 155 1.93 12.23 -20.07
C LYS A 155 2.35 13.05 -18.84
N PHE A 156 2.71 12.39 -17.75
CA PHE A 156 3.11 13.04 -16.50
C PHE A 156 4.61 12.90 -16.20
N LYS A 157 5.41 12.38 -17.15
CA LYS A 157 6.82 12.06 -16.89
C LYS A 157 7.71 13.25 -16.55
N GLU A 158 7.32 14.44 -17.01
CA GLU A 158 8.04 15.71 -16.79
C GLU A 158 7.55 16.45 -15.54
N GLN A 159 6.48 15.97 -14.89
CA GLN A 159 6.07 16.52 -13.58
C GLN A 159 7.09 16.08 -12.53
N SER A 160 7.62 17.04 -11.79
CA SER A 160 8.72 16.84 -10.82
C SER A 160 8.42 15.74 -9.82
N GLU A 161 7.18 15.67 -9.36
CA GLU A 161 6.71 14.74 -8.33
C GLU A 161 6.60 13.32 -8.90
N PHE A 162 6.13 13.18 -10.14
CA PHE A 162 6.08 11.88 -10.84
C PHE A 162 7.48 11.36 -11.17
N ALA A 163 8.36 12.24 -11.64
CA ALA A 163 9.77 11.89 -11.90
C ALA A 163 10.45 11.42 -10.60
N ALA A 164 10.31 12.19 -9.51
CA ALA A 164 10.85 11.83 -8.20
C ALA A 164 10.27 10.51 -7.67
N LEU A 165 8.96 10.27 -7.80
CA LEU A 165 8.35 8.99 -7.40
C LEU A 165 8.93 7.82 -8.21
N ARG A 166 9.03 7.98 -9.54
CA ARG A 166 9.60 6.96 -10.43
C ARG A 166 11.03 6.65 -10.06
N ASP A 167 11.85 7.66 -9.82
CA ASP A 167 13.27 7.50 -9.49
C ASP A 167 13.44 6.80 -8.14
N ASN A 168 12.67 7.20 -7.12
CA ASN A 168 12.70 6.54 -5.81
C ASN A 168 12.27 5.06 -5.91
N LEU A 169 11.18 4.76 -6.62
CA LEU A 169 10.69 3.39 -6.79
C LEU A 169 11.63 2.54 -7.64
N THR A 170 12.24 3.10 -8.69
CA THR A 170 13.29 2.43 -9.48
C THR A 170 14.53 2.16 -8.63
N GLY A 171 14.89 3.10 -7.75
CA GLY A 171 15.97 2.93 -6.78
C GLY A 171 15.68 1.81 -5.76
N LEU A 172 14.42 1.64 -5.35
CA LEU A 172 13.99 0.53 -4.50
C LEU A 172 13.95 -0.80 -5.28
N GLN A 173 13.47 -0.78 -6.53
CA GLN A 173 13.44 -1.94 -7.43
C GLN A 173 14.83 -2.55 -7.59
N LYS A 174 15.85 -1.72 -7.84
CA LYS A 174 17.25 -2.19 -7.97
C LYS A 174 17.73 -2.94 -6.73
N THR A 175 17.34 -2.50 -5.53
CA THR A 175 17.65 -3.23 -4.29
C THR A 175 16.94 -4.59 -4.23
N TYR A 176 15.69 -4.68 -4.70
CA TYR A 176 15.01 -5.97 -4.82
C TYR A 176 15.60 -6.87 -5.91
N ASP A 177 16.18 -6.31 -6.96
CA ASP A 177 16.81 -7.07 -8.04
C ASP A 177 17.98 -7.92 -7.54
N GLU A 178 18.67 -7.47 -6.49
CA GLU A 178 19.75 -8.19 -5.81
C GLU A 178 19.26 -9.43 -5.02
N ILE A 179 17.96 -9.55 -4.73
CA ILE A 179 17.40 -10.74 -4.07
C ILE A 179 17.25 -11.88 -5.07
N LYS A 180 17.82 -13.05 -4.76
CA LYS A 180 17.78 -14.21 -5.63
C LYS A 180 16.49 -14.99 -5.45
N PHE A 181 15.72 -15.12 -6.54
CA PHE A 181 14.54 -15.97 -6.65
C PHE A 181 14.89 -17.12 -7.61
N THR A 182 14.80 -18.36 -7.12
CA THR A 182 15.10 -19.56 -7.90
C THR A 182 13.83 -20.37 -8.09
N TYR A 183 13.30 -20.40 -9.31
CA TYR A 183 12.16 -21.25 -9.63
C TYR A 183 12.62 -22.69 -9.83
N VAL A 184 12.05 -23.61 -9.07
CA VAL A 184 12.26 -25.05 -9.19
C VAL A 184 10.98 -25.62 -9.76
N TYR A 185 11.04 -25.99 -11.04
CA TYR A 185 9.94 -26.69 -11.69
C TYR A 185 9.85 -28.11 -11.15
N GLU A 186 8.67 -28.47 -10.67
CA GLU A 186 8.31 -29.84 -10.37
C GLU A 186 6.97 -30.15 -11.03
N LYS A 187 6.93 -31.28 -11.75
CA LYS A 187 5.76 -31.68 -12.54
C LYS A 187 4.55 -31.78 -11.61
N PRO A 188 3.38 -31.21 -11.99
CA PRO A 188 2.17 -31.34 -11.19
C PRO A 188 1.68 -32.78 -11.19
N GLU A 189 1.06 -33.17 -10.08
CA GLU A 189 0.43 -34.48 -9.92
C GLU A 189 -1.10 -34.33 -9.96
N THR A 190 -1.76 -35.14 -10.78
CA THR A 190 -3.22 -35.13 -10.89
C THR A 190 -3.78 -36.42 -10.32
N ASP A 191 -4.55 -36.28 -9.23
CA ASP A 191 -5.41 -37.32 -8.72
C ASP A 191 -6.75 -37.27 -9.46
N ALA A 192 -6.93 -38.15 -10.44
CA ALA A 192 -8.14 -38.22 -11.24
C ALA A 192 -9.38 -38.68 -10.46
N LEU A 193 -9.20 -39.44 -9.37
CA LEU A 193 -10.29 -39.93 -8.52
C LEU A 193 -10.86 -38.78 -7.68
N ASN A 194 -9.98 -38.00 -7.07
CA ASN A 194 -10.36 -36.86 -6.22
C ASN A 194 -10.56 -35.56 -7.02
N LYS A 195 -10.28 -35.56 -8.33
CA LYS A 195 -10.30 -34.37 -9.19
C LYS A 195 -9.41 -33.23 -8.66
N VAL A 196 -8.29 -33.57 -8.04
CA VAL A 196 -7.32 -32.63 -7.48
C VAL A 196 -6.06 -32.63 -8.34
N THR A 197 -5.53 -31.45 -8.63
CA THR A 197 -4.19 -31.30 -9.22
C THR A 197 -3.32 -30.53 -8.25
N THR A 198 -2.22 -31.14 -7.84
CA THR A 198 -1.22 -30.54 -6.94
C THR A 198 -0.12 -29.92 -7.78
N LEU A 199 0.11 -28.62 -7.59
CA LEU A 199 1.22 -27.91 -8.20
C LEU A 199 2.45 -28.03 -7.30
N ASN A 200 3.44 -28.81 -7.73
CA ASN A 200 4.64 -29.11 -6.94
C ASN A 200 5.77 -28.06 -7.12
N SER A 201 5.69 -27.24 -8.17
CA SER A 201 6.72 -26.24 -8.46
C SER A 201 6.84 -25.22 -7.32
N ARG A 202 8.08 -24.88 -6.94
CA ARG A 202 8.35 -23.94 -5.85
C ARG A 202 9.27 -22.80 -6.29
N THR A 203 9.25 -21.71 -5.52
CA THR A 203 10.20 -20.60 -5.68
C THR A 203 11.01 -20.47 -4.40
N ASP A 204 12.30 -20.77 -4.49
CA ASP A 204 13.24 -20.62 -3.38
C ASP A 204 13.79 -19.19 -3.40
N VAL A 205 13.58 -18.45 -2.31
CA VAL A 205 14.05 -17.07 -2.16
C VAL A 205 15.18 -17.03 -1.15
N SER A 206 16.29 -16.41 -1.53
CA SER A 206 17.44 -16.18 -0.64
C SER A 206 17.60 -14.69 -0.42
N VAL A 207 17.45 -14.27 0.84
CA VAL A 207 17.56 -12.88 1.27
C VAL A 207 18.39 -12.79 2.55
N THR A 208 19.24 -11.77 2.64
CA THR A 208 20.08 -11.51 3.82
C THR A 208 19.48 -10.41 4.69
N ASP A 209 19.83 -10.38 5.97
CA ASP A 209 19.37 -9.32 6.89
C ASP A 209 19.86 -7.93 6.45
N ALA A 210 21.03 -7.84 5.83
CA ALA A 210 21.56 -6.60 5.25
C ALA A 210 20.66 -6.08 4.12
N GLN A 211 20.20 -6.95 3.22
CA GLN A 211 19.26 -6.59 2.15
C GLN A 211 17.91 -6.12 2.72
N ILE A 212 17.38 -6.82 3.74
CA ILE A 212 16.14 -6.39 4.42
C ILE A 212 16.32 -5.02 5.08
N THR A 213 17.49 -4.75 5.67
CA THR A 213 17.79 -3.45 6.29
C THR A 213 17.82 -2.33 5.25
N GLN A 214 18.49 -2.55 4.11
CA GLN A 214 18.55 -1.59 3.01
C GLN A 214 17.16 -1.30 2.41
N ILE A 215 16.31 -2.33 2.26
CA ILE A 215 14.91 -2.18 1.85
C ILE A 215 14.16 -1.33 2.87
N THR A 216 14.32 -1.63 4.16
CA THR A 216 13.64 -0.92 5.25
C THR A 216 13.97 0.57 5.25
N GLU A 217 15.25 0.92 5.07
CA GLU A 217 15.70 2.32 5.02
C GLU A 217 15.15 3.05 3.79
N LYS A 218 15.21 2.43 2.61
CA LYS A 218 14.66 3.02 1.37
C LYS A 218 13.14 3.21 1.44
N VAL A 219 12.42 2.23 1.99
CA VAL A 219 10.96 2.32 2.18
C VAL A 219 10.62 3.42 3.17
N LYS A 220 11.37 3.54 4.27
CA LYS A 220 11.19 4.63 5.24
C LYS A 220 11.41 6.00 4.58
N ALA A 221 12.49 6.17 3.83
CA ALA A 221 12.77 7.43 3.13
C ALA A 221 11.70 7.76 2.08
N LEU A 222 11.26 6.77 1.30
CA LEU A 222 10.18 6.93 0.32
C LEU A 222 8.86 7.33 0.98
N ARG A 223 8.52 6.69 2.11
CA ARG A 223 7.36 7.07 2.91
C ARG A 223 7.47 8.51 3.41
N GLU A 224 8.61 8.88 4.00
CA GLU A 224 8.86 10.24 4.47
C GLU A 224 8.69 11.28 3.36
N TRP A 225 9.17 10.97 2.15
CA TRP A 225 8.94 11.80 0.98
C TRP A 225 7.45 11.92 0.62
N CYS A 226 6.70 10.80 0.61
CA CYS A 226 5.26 10.82 0.33
C CYS A 226 4.46 11.67 1.34
N ILE A 227 4.76 11.55 2.64
CA ILE A 227 4.03 12.25 3.71
C ILE A 227 4.49 13.70 3.92
N ASN A 228 5.64 14.09 3.37
CA ASN A 228 6.18 15.45 3.49
C ASN A 228 6.00 16.28 2.20
N GLY A 229 5.50 15.66 1.12
CA GLY A 229 5.27 16.31 -0.17
C GLY A 229 4.63 17.69 -0.04
N GLU A 230 5.21 18.68 -0.73
CA GLU A 230 5.05 20.13 -0.52
C GLU A 230 4.10 20.53 0.62
N LYS A 231 4.52 20.25 1.86
CA LYS A 231 3.88 20.85 3.03
C LYS A 231 4.04 22.36 2.87
N SER A 232 2.93 23.09 2.97
CA SER A 232 2.94 24.56 2.98
C SER A 232 4.02 25.06 3.94
N LYS A 233 4.90 25.96 3.46
CA LYS A 233 5.51 26.94 4.35
C LYS A 233 4.41 27.78 5.03
#